data_AF-G3B8F6-F1
#
_entry.id   AF-G3B8F6-F1
#
_cell.length_a   1.000
_cell.length_b   1.000
_cell.length_c   1.000
_cell.angle_alpha   90.00
_cell.angle_beta   90.00
_cell.angle_gamma   90.00
#
_symmetry.space_group_name_H-M   'P 1'
#
loop_
_entity.id
_entity.type
_entity.pdbx_description
1 polymer ?
#
loop_
_entity_poly.entity_id
_entity_poly.type
_entity_poly.pdbx_seq_one_letter_code
_entity_poly.pdbx_strand_id
1 'polypeptide(L)'
;MCDVLTSFNKLTKKFAVNIEIELIETSRVLRKEQHKTLCGANPYESTDTGDHSTTIWGNKIRWVENESEITNNPEISNYVLAHEFFDALPIKSFQFTNNGWRELLVEHSPSVSNNTIALPEAEPSSEANSEGFDNEFHLTMTPKETPSSAIPTLSKRFEGLPVGTRIEICPDAEFFIRKMASLINNEKRLGSVLVIDYGVVDQIPDNTLRGIYKHGFVSPFFKPGEVDLSINVDFDNLKLLSKDMVMVLDPVDQGDFLHELGIGHRIQQLLIKNNDSQETQEKVYNAYKRLTDKDSKSMGKIYKFFGLLPKGSEVPLGFQKLV
;
A
#
# COMPACT_ATOMS: atom_id res chain seq x y z
N MET A 1 -8.66 0.67 10.79
CA MET A 1 -8.60 1.60 11.95
C MET A 1 -9.51 1.20 13.12
N CYS A 2 -10.79 0.87 12.91
CA CYS A 2 -11.71 0.47 14.00
C CYS A 2 -11.15 -0.66 14.91
N ASP A 3 -10.65 -1.74 14.31
CA ASP A 3 -10.04 -2.85 15.07
C ASP A 3 -8.74 -2.47 15.78
N VAL A 4 -7.95 -1.59 15.16
CA VAL A 4 -6.73 -1.03 15.74
C VAL A 4 -7.08 -0.28 17.02
N LEU A 5 -8.02 0.67 16.96
CA LEU A 5 -8.44 1.47 18.12
C LEU A 5 -9.09 0.61 19.20
N THR A 6 -9.88 -0.39 18.83
CA THR A 6 -10.47 -1.35 19.78
C THR A 6 -9.41 -2.04 20.64
N SER A 7 -8.27 -2.38 20.03
CA SER A 7 -7.17 -3.08 20.69
C SER A 7 -6.24 -2.11 21.43
N PHE A 8 -5.84 -1.02 20.76
CA PHE A 8 -4.90 -0.03 21.31
C PHE A 8 -5.49 0.73 22.50
N ASN A 9 -6.77 1.13 22.46
CA ASN A 9 -7.40 1.79 23.61
C ASN A 9 -7.46 0.90 24.87
N LYS A 10 -7.45 -0.43 24.72
CA LYS A 10 -7.34 -1.34 25.88
C LYS A 10 -5.93 -1.35 26.45
N LEU A 11 -4.92 -1.26 25.58
CA LEU A 11 -3.51 -1.23 25.96
C LEU A 11 -3.14 0.10 26.62
N THR A 12 -3.48 1.23 26.00
CA THR A 12 -3.06 2.57 26.45
C THR A 12 -3.70 3.02 27.75
N LYS A 13 -4.86 2.48 28.13
CA LYS A 13 -5.47 2.68 29.46
C LYS A 13 -4.51 2.39 30.62
N LYS A 14 -3.54 1.48 30.42
CA LYS A 14 -2.52 1.16 31.43
C LYS A 14 -1.38 2.17 31.52
N PHE A 15 -1.16 2.96 30.47
CA PHE A 15 0.01 3.82 30.30
C PHE A 15 -0.32 5.31 30.32
N ALA A 16 -1.59 5.69 30.53
CA ALA A 16 -2.06 7.08 30.53
C ALA A 16 -1.66 7.87 29.27
N VAL A 17 -1.60 7.19 28.12
CA VAL A 17 -1.28 7.79 26.82
C VAL A 17 -2.58 8.22 26.13
N ASN A 18 -2.62 9.47 25.66
CA ASN A 18 -3.70 9.96 24.81
C ASN A 18 -3.41 9.60 23.35
N ILE A 19 -4.42 9.08 22.63
CA ILE A 19 -4.33 8.78 21.20
C ILE A 19 -5.18 9.82 20.46
N GLU A 20 -4.54 10.53 19.54
CA GLU A 20 -5.19 11.37 18.54
C GLU A 20 -5.05 10.71 17.17
N ILE A 21 -6.10 10.77 16.36
CA ILE A 21 -6.17 10.05 15.07
C ILE A 21 -6.25 11.08 13.96
N GLU A 22 -5.37 10.97 12.98
CA GLU A 22 -5.42 11.76 11.75
C GLU A 22 -5.57 10.80 10.56
N LEU A 23 -6.63 10.99 9.78
CA LEU A 23 -6.90 10.24 8.55
C LEU A 23 -6.72 11.18 7.36
N ILE A 24 -5.84 10.81 6.42
CA ILE A 24 -5.70 11.51 5.15
C ILE A 24 -6.71 10.89 4.19
N GLU A 25 -7.75 11.64 3.84
CA GLU A 25 -8.85 11.15 3.01
C GLU A 25 -9.42 12.33 2.21
N THR A 26 -9.36 12.30 0.89
CA THR A 26 -9.87 13.38 0.04
C THR A 26 -11.37 13.24 -0.22
N SER A 27 -11.92 12.03 -0.22
CA SER A 27 -13.31 11.77 -0.54
C SER A 27 -14.23 12.10 0.62
N ARG A 28 -15.02 13.17 0.47
CA ARG A 28 -16.05 13.56 1.47
C ARG A 28 -17.08 12.46 1.73
N VAL A 29 -17.33 11.58 0.75
CA VAL A 29 -18.23 10.44 0.91
C VAL A 29 -17.58 9.39 1.83
N LEU A 30 -16.31 9.06 1.59
CA LEU A 30 -15.57 8.10 2.42
C LEU A 30 -15.34 8.62 3.83
N ARG A 31 -15.07 9.93 4.03
CA ARG A 31 -15.00 10.54 5.36
C ARG A 31 -16.26 10.30 6.19
N LYS A 32 -17.44 10.40 5.58
CA LYS A 32 -18.73 10.16 6.26
C LYS A 32 -18.92 8.69 6.65
N GLU A 33 -18.54 7.74 5.78
CA GLU A 33 -18.60 6.31 6.11
C GLU A 33 -17.58 5.92 7.20
N GLN A 34 -16.38 6.50 7.16
CA GLN A 34 -15.37 6.36 8.20
C GLN A 34 -15.88 6.94 9.53
N HIS A 35 -16.47 8.14 9.52
CA HIS A 35 -17.08 8.76 10.69
C HIS A 35 -18.18 7.87 11.29
N LYS A 36 -19.12 7.39 10.46
CA LYS A 36 -20.20 6.50 10.91
C LYS A 36 -19.64 5.26 11.63
N THR A 37 -18.54 4.71 11.12
CA THR A 37 -17.90 3.51 11.67
C THR A 37 -17.11 3.81 12.96
N LEU A 38 -16.37 4.92 13.03
CA LEU A 38 -15.44 5.23 14.11
C LEU A 38 -16.03 6.09 15.23
N CYS A 39 -17.02 6.93 14.92
CA CYS A 39 -17.60 7.94 15.81
C CYS A 39 -19.06 7.66 16.16
N GLY A 40 -19.76 6.81 15.40
CA GLY A 40 -21.16 6.48 15.66
C GLY A 40 -22.06 7.73 15.59
N ALA A 41 -22.70 8.06 16.71
CA ALA A 41 -23.64 9.19 16.82
C ALA A 41 -22.97 10.52 17.26
N ASN A 42 -21.64 10.54 17.45
CA ASN A 42 -20.95 11.76 17.84
C ASN A 42 -21.03 12.83 16.73
N PRO A 43 -20.92 14.13 17.07
CA PRO A 43 -20.99 15.21 16.09
C PRO A 43 -19.88 15.14 15.04
N TYR A 44 -20.22 15.49 13.81
CA TYR A 44 -19.27 15.73 12.72
C TYR A 44 -19.18 17.23 12.49
N GLU A 45 -18.00 17.80 12.71
CA GLU A 45 -17.77 19.24 12.58
C GLU A 45 -16.81 19.49 11.42
N SER A 46 -17.20 20.35 10.49
CA SER A 46 -16.37 20.77 9.36
C SER A 46 -15.79 22.16 9.61
N THR A 47 -14.46 22.30 9.51
CA THR A 47 -13.76 23.57 9.65
C THR A 47 -12.86 23.84 8.46
N ASP A 48 -12.29 25.05 8.40
CA ASP A 48 -11.30 25.43 7.37
C ASP A 48 -10.01 24.59 7.46
N THR A 49 -9.74 23.95 8.60
CA THR A 49 -8.54 23.14 8.87
C THR A 49 -8.78 21.62 8.82
N GLY A 50 -9.91 21.22 8.24
CA GLY A 50 -10.33 19.82 8.11
C GLY A 50 -11.62 19.50 8.88
N ASP A 51 -12.04 18.25 8.75
CA ASP A 51 -13.21 17.74 9.48
C ASP A 51 -12.75 17.06 10.77
N HIS A 52 -13.51 17.19 11.85
CA HIS A 52 -13.16 16.58 13.13
C HIS A 52 -14.36 16.02 13.88
N SER A 53 -14.08 15.07 14.78
CA SER A 53 -15.07 14.41 15.61
C SER A 53 -14.40 13.74 16.83
N THR A 54 -15.19 13.00 17.60
CA THR A 54 -14.72 12.13 18.68
C THR A 54 -15.14 10.69 18.38
N THR A 55 -14.21 9.75 18.50
CA THR A 55 -14.50 8.32 18.30
C THR A 55 -15.39 7.76 19.41
N ILE A 56 -15.99 6.58 19.19
CA ILE A 56 -16.79 5.88 20.22
C ILE A 56 -15.98 5.48 21.47
N TRP A 57 -14.65 5.53 21.41
CA TRP A 57 -13.76 5.29 22.55
C TRP A 57 -13.29 6.57 23.25
N GLY A 58 -13.69 7.75 22.76
CA GLY A 58 -13.33 9.05 23.33
C GLY A 58 -12.04 9.66 22.78
N ASN A 59 -11.40 9.04 21.77
CA ASN A 59 -10.24 9.64 21.09
C ASN A 59 -10.69 10.78 20.17
N LYS A 60 -9.86 11.83 20.06
CA LYS A 60 -10.05 12.85 19.01
C LYS A 60 -9.68 12.27 17.65
N ILE A 61 -10.45 12.61 16.64
CA ILE A 61 -10.19 12.21 15.25
C ILE A 61 -10.36 13.41 14.31
N ARG A 62 -9.43 13.53 13.35
CA ARG A 62 -9.42 14.56 12.32
C ARG A 62 -9.22 13.93 10.95
N TRP A 63 -9.94 14.44 9.96
CA TRP A 63 -9.74 14.13 8.54
C TRP A 63 -9.12 15.33 7.85
N VAL A 64 -7.99 15.09 7.18
CA VAL A 64 -7.21 16.10 6.45
C VAL A 64 -7.22 15.80 4.96
N GLU A 65 -7.09 16.83 4.12
CA GLU A 65 -7.10 16.64 2.67
C GLU A 65 -5.78 16.11 2.13
N ASN A 66 -4.66 16.48 2.76
CA ASN A 66 -3.32 16.16 2.28
C ASN A 66 -2.35 16.03 3.46
N GLU A 67 -1.15 15.53 3.17
CA GLU A 67 -0.09 15.27 4.15
C GLU A 67 0.56 16.54 4.73
N SER A 68 0.31 17.70 4.15
CA SER A 68 0.86 18.97 4.64
C SER A 68 0.14 19.46 5.91
N GLU A 69 -1.12 19.04 6.11
CA GLU A 69 -1.97 19.39 7.24
C GLU A 69 -1.73 18.51 8.48
N ILE A 70 -0.92 17.45 8.36
CA ILE A 70 -0.58 16.55 9.46
C ILE A 70 0.09 17.34 10.58
N THR A 71 -0.34 17.11 11.82
CA THR A 71 0.25 17.78 12.98
C THR A 71 1.67 17.27 13.20
N ASN A 72 2.67 18.13 12.95
CA ASN A 72 4.06 17.84 13.26
C ASN A 72 4.56 18.73 14.39
N ASN A 73 4.46 18.24 15.63
CA ASN A 73 4.93 18.92 16.83
C ASN A 73 5.92 18.02 17.58
N PRO A 74 7.06 18.54 18.07
CA PRO A 74 8.00 17.80 18.92
C PRO A 74 7.38 17.10 20.14
N GLU A 75 6.22 17.55 20.63
CA GLU A 75 5.50 16.93 21.76
C GLU A 75 4.71 15.67 21.39
N ILE A 76 4.52 15.41 20.10
CA ILE A 76 3.70 14.30 19.59
C ILE A 76 4.60 13.23 18.95
N SER A 77 4.31 11.96 19.25
CA SER A 77 4.97 10.83 18.59
C SER A 77 4.07 10.29 17.49
N ASN A 78 4.54 10.38 16.24
CA ASN A 78 3.75 9.99 15.07
C ASN A 78 3.90 8.49 14.78
N TYR A 79 2.77 7.79 14.72
CA TYR A 79 2.67 6.40 14.28
C TYR A 79 1.87 6.37 12.98
N VAL A 80 2.54 6.12 11.86
CA VAL A 80 1.94 6.15 10.53
C VAL A 80 1.65 4.73 10.06
N LEU A 81 0.44 4.49 9.57
CA LEU A 81 0.02 3.24 8.95
C LEU A 81 -0.41 3.52 7.51
N ALA A 82 0.26 2.89 6.55
CA ALA A 82 -0.09 2.94 5.13
C ALA A 82 -0.36 1.51 4.66
N HIS A 83 -1.63 1.13 4.54
CA HIS A 83 -2.07 -0.21 4.16
C HIS A 83 -2.81 -0.13 2.83
N GLU A 84 -2.26 -0.77 1.78
CA GLU A 84 -2.75 -0.68 0.39
C GLU A 84 -2.89 0.80 -0.03
N PHE A 85 -1.79 1.53 0.13
CA PHE A 85 -1.72 2.96 -0.20
C PHE A 85 -0.79 3.22 -1.36
N PHE A 86 0.35 2.52 -1.42
CA PHE A 86 1.38 2.77 -2.42
C PHE A 86 1.05 2.10 -3.75
N ASP A 87 0.29 1.01 -3.73
CA ASP A 87 -0.23 0.34 -4.92
C ASP A 87 -1.27 1.16 -5.70
N ALA A 88 -1.96 2.09 -5.04
CA ALA A 88 -2.91 2.99 -5.67
C ALA A 88 -2.24 4.26 -6.25
N LEU A 89 -0.95 4.47 -6.02
CA LEU A 89 -0.25 5.67 -6.48
C LEU A 89 0.09 5.61 -7.98
N PRO A 90 0.06 6.75 -8.68
CA PRO A 90 0.33 6.79 -10.12
C PRO A 90 1.78 6.44 -10.43
N ILE A 91 1.97 5.69 -11.51
CA ILE A 91 3.30 5.33 -12.03
C ILE A 91 3.60 5.98 -13.37
N LYS A 92 4.89 6.07 -13.66
CA LYS A 92 5.45 6.29 -14.99
C LYS A 92 6.15 5.01 -15.43
N SER A 93 5.85 4.59 -16.65
CA SER A 93 6.47 3.42 -17.28
C SER A 93 7.50 3.87 -18.31
N PHE A 94 8.66 3.22 -18.34
CA PHE A 94 9.74 3.53 -19.29
C PHE A 94 10.33 2.27 -19.91
N GLN A 95 10.83 2.38 -21.14
CA GLN A 95 11.58 1.32 -21.81
C GLN A 95 12.94 1.84 -22.27
N PHE A 96 14.00 1.07 -21.99
CA PHE A 96 15.36 1.40 -22.40
C PHE A 96 15.59 1.00 -23.86
N THR A 97 16.08 1.93 -24.68
CA THR A 97 16.36 1.72 -26.10
C THR A 97 17.82 2.01 -26.42
N ASN A 98 18.26 1.67 -27.65
CA ASN A 98 19.58 2.07 -28.15
C ASN A 98 19.85 3.59 -28.10
N ASN A 99 18.78 4.40 -28.07
CA ASN A 99 18.84 5.85 -28.06
C ASN A 99 18.43 6.45 -26.70
N GLY A 100 18.52 5.69 -25.62
CA GLY A 100 18.15 6.12 -24.26
C GLY A 100 16.75 5.66 -23.82
N TRP A 101 16.29 6.20 -22.69
CA TRP A 101 14.98 5.88 -22.12
C TRP A 101 13.85 6.51 -22.94
N ARG A 102 12.74 5.78 -23.11
CA ARG A 102 11.50 6.27 -23.70
C ARG A 102 10.35 6.05 -22.73
N GLU A 103 9.48 7.04 -22.62
CA GLU A 103 8.28 6.94 -21.79
C GLU A 103 7.21 6.12 -22.52
N LEU A 104 6.48 5.29 -21.79
CA LEU A 104 5.30 4.61 -22.28
C LEU A 104 4.07 5.47 -21.94
N LEU A 105 3.30 5.85 -22.96
CA LEU A 105 2.11 6.69 -22.83
C LEU A 105 0.86 5.92 -23.25
N VAL A 106 -0.30 6.42 -22.85
CA VAL A 106 -1.59 5.88 -23.28
C VAL A 106 -1.96 6.49 -24.63
N GLU A 107 -2.15 5.66 -25.65
CA GLU A 107 -2.61 6.04 -26.98
C GLU A 107 -4.05 5.56 -27.21
N HIS A 108 -4.85 6.42 -27.83
CA HIS A 108 -6.18 6.08 -28.32
C HIS A 108 -6.09 5.69 -29.79
N SER A 109 -6.42 4.45 -30.12
CA SER A 109 -6.47 3.98 -31.51
C SER A 109 -7.75 3.17 -31.75
N PRO A 110 -8.47 3.40 -32.86
CA PRO A 110 -9.57 2.54 -33.24
C PRO A 110 -9.03 1.13 -33.51
N SER A 111 -9.37 0.19 -32.63
CA SER A 111 -9.18 -1.26 -32.74
C SER A 111 -7.75 -1.73 -33.01
N VAL A 112 -6.96 -1.84 -31.94
CA VAL A 112 -5.76 -2.69 -31.95
C VAL A 112 -6.12 -4.02 -31.28
N SER A 113 -5.80 -5.15 -31.94
CA SER A 113 -5.77 -6.44 -31.27
C SER A 113 -4.63 -6.41 -30.26
N ASN A 114 -4.94 -5.97 -29.04
CA ASN A 114 -3.94 -5.84 -27.99
C ASN A 114 -3.50 -7.22 -27.55
N ASN A 115 -2.31 -7.63 -28.01
CA ASN A 115 -1.49 -8.59 -27.30
C ASN A 115 -0.88 -7.93 -26.05
N THR A 116 -1.71 -7.32 -25.18
CA THR A 116 -1.31 -7.20 -23.77
C THR A 116 -1.10 -8.63 -23.31
N ILE A 117 0.17 -9.05 -23.33
CA ILE A 117 0.64 -10.36 -22.92
C ILE A 117 0.02 -10.60 -21.56
N ALA A 118 -0.81 -11.64 -21.49
CA ALA A 118 -1.39 -12.10 -20.24
C ALA A 118 -0.29 -12.16 -19.18
N LEU A 119 -0.56 -11.57 -18.01
CA LEU A 119 0.33 -11.59 -16.87
C LEU A 119 0.80 -13.04 -16.64
N PRO A 120 2.12 -13.32 -16.47
CA PRO A 120 2.66 -14.68 -16.37
C PRO A 120 2.07 -15.53 -15.23
N GLU A 121 1.37 -14.90 -14.28
CA GLU A 121 0.86 -15.52 -13.05
C GLU A 121 -0.67 -15.54 -12.95
N ALA A 122 -1.40 -15.01 -13.92
CA ALA A 122 -2.85 -15.10 -13.93
C ALA A 122 -3.28 -16.35 -14.69
N GLU A 123 -3.80 -17.36 -14.01
CA GLU A 123 -4.65 -18.34 -14.70
C GLU A 123 -5.88 -17.59 -15.23
N PRO A 124 -6.09 -17.56 -16.56
CA PRO A 124 -7.18 -16.81 -17.13
C PRO A 124 -8.51 -17.40 -16.66
N SER A 125 -9.38 -16.56 -16.11
CA SER A 125 -10.78 -16.93 -15.93
C SER A 125 -11.39 -17.20 -17.31
N SER A 126 -12.15 -18.30 -17.43
CA SER A 126 -12.70 -18.82 -18.68
C SER A 126 -13.64 -17.86 -19.42
N GLU A 127 -14.08 -16.77 -18.78
CA GLU A 127 -14.91 -15.73 -19.40
C GLU A 127 -14.08 -14.64 -20.11
N ALA A 128 -12.76 -14.56 -19.88
CA ALA A 128 -11.89 -13.54 -20.45
C ALA A 128 -11.34 -13.86 -21.86
N ASN A 129 -11.64 -15.04 -22.41
CA ASN A 129 -11.08 -15.51 -23.69
C ASN A 129 -12.09 -15.52 -24.86
N SER A 130 -13.35 -15.14 -24.68
CA SER A 130 -14.38 -15.28 -25.73
C SER A 130 -14.77 -13.99 -26.45
N GLU A 131 -14.34 -12.82 -25.99
CA GLU A 131 -14.53 -11.56 -26.72
C GLU A 131 -13.18 -10.87 -26.82
N GLY A 132 -12.69 -10.68 -28.06
CA GLY A 132 -11.51 -9.86 -28.28
C GLY A 132 -11.77 -8.50 -27.65
N PHE A 133 -11.02 -8.15 -26.60
CA PHE A 133 -11.16 -6.84 -25.98
C PHE A 133 -10.76 -5.79 -27.00
N ASP A 134 -11.76 -5.16 -27.62
CA ASP A 134 -11.62 -3.98 -28.46
C ASP A 134 -11.30 -2.81 -27.52
N ASN A 135 -10.05 -2.79 -27.03
CA ASN A 135 -9.58 -1.76 -26.12
C ASN A 135 -9.28 -0.52 -26.96
N GLU A 136 -10.01 0.56 -26.72
CA GLU A 136 -9.77 1.86 -27.35
C GLU A 136 -8.41 2.46 -26.96
N PHE A 137 -7.88 2.04 -25.80
CA PHE A 137 -6.61 2.52 -25.23
C PHE A 137 -5.57 1.41 -25.10
N HIS A 138 -4.30 1.78 -25.31
CA HIS A 138 -3.15 0.90 -25.10
C HIS A 138 -1.89 1.69 -24.74
N LEU A 139 -0.88 1.00 -24.21
CA LEU A 139 0.44 1.60 -23.99
C LEU A 139 1.23 1.63 -25.30
N THR A 140 1.76 2.80 -25.64
CA THR A 140 2.63 3.04 -26.78
C THR A 140 3.93 3.69 -26.32
N MET A 141 5.02 3.44 -27.03
CA MET A 141 6.32 4.05 -26.73
C MET A 141 6.47 5.39 -27.43
N THR A 142 6.98 6.40 -26.73
CA THR A 142 7.23 7.69 -27.36
C THR A 142 8.34 7.60 -28.42
N PRO A 143 8.20 8.27 -29.58
CA PRO A 143 9.23 8.26 -30.62
C PRO A 143 10.48 9.04 -30.21
N LYS A 144 10.34 9.99 -29.28
CA LYS A 144 11.40 10.86 -28.75
C LYS A 144 11.37 10.86 -27.22
N GLU A 145 12.45 11.35 -26.64
CA GLU A 145 12.51 11.60 -25.19
C GLU A 145 11.49 12.66 -24.78
N THR A 146 10.84 12.39 -23.67
CA THR A 146 10.00 13.34 -22.94
C THR A 146 10.82 13.94 -21.79
N PRO A 147 10.38 15.05 -21.18
CA PRO A 147 11.00 15.52 -19.93
C PRO A 147 11.07 14.44 -18.85
N SER A 148 10.07 13.56 -18.75
CA SER A 148 10.07 12.43 -17.80
C SER A 148 11.13 11.38 -18.11
N SER A 149 11.62 11.30 -19.36
CA SER A 149 12.65 10.33 -19.77
C SER A 149 13.99 10.57 -19.07
N ALA A 150 14.17 11.73 -18.42
CA ALA A 150 15.30 12.01 -17.54
C ALA A 150 15.18 11.36 -16.15
N ILE A 151 13.98 10.98 -15.68
CA ILE A 151 13.79 10.42 -14.33
C ILE A 151 14.63 9.16 -14.11
N PRO A 152 14.63 8.15 -15.01
CA PRO A 152 15.46 6.97 -14.84
C PRO A 152 16.96 7.27 -14.80
N THR A 153 17.42 8.33 -15.48
CA THR A 153 18.86 8.65 -15.57
C THR A 153 19.42 9.28 -14.29
N LEU A 154 18.54 9.75 -13.39
CA LEU A 154 18.94 10.31 -12.10
C LEU A 154 19.32 9.24 -11.07
N SER A 155 18.93 7.98 -11.29
CA SER A 155 19.16 6.88 -10.36
C SER A 155 20.19 5.90 -10.88
N LYS A 156 21.24 5.66 -10.08
CA LYS A 156 22.25 4.62 -10.36
C LYS A 156 21.67 3.22 -10.45
N ARG A 157 20.47 3.00 -9.89
CA ARG A 157 19.78 1.70 -9.92
C ARG A 157 19.44 1.24 -11.33
N PHE A 158 19.28 2.18 -12.27
CA PHE A 158 18.89 1.89 -13.65
C PHE A 158 20.07 1.99 -14.63
N GLU A 159 21.29 2.21 -14.14
CA GLU A 159 22.50 2.24 -14.96
C GLU A 159 22.85 0.83 -15.47
N GLY A 160 23.22 0.73 -16.75
CA GLY A 160 23.70 -0.52 -17.34
C GLY A 160 22.63 -1.58 -17.61
N LEU A 161 21.34 -1.25 -17.49
CA LEU A 161 20.25 -2.14 -17.88
C LEU A 161 20.29 -2.43 -19.40
N PRO A 162 19.97 -3.67 -19.83
CA PRO A 162 20.02 -4.04 -21.23
C PRO A 162 18.92 -3.34 -22.05
N VAL A 163 19.19 -3.18 -23.34
CA VAL A 163 18.21 -2.64 -24.29
C VAL A 163 16.97 -3.54 -24.31
N GLY A 164 15.79 -2.92 -24.24
CA GLY A 164 14.50 -3.61 -24.14
C GLY A 164 13.97 -3.71 -22.72
N THR A 165 14.77 -3.45 -21.68
CA THR A 165 14.29 -3.44 -20.30
C THR A 165 13.20 -2.39 -20.10
N ARG A 166 12.11 -2.80 -19.47
CA ARG A 166 11.05 -1.91 -19.02
C ARG A 166 11.11 -1.76 -17.50
N ILE A 167 10.79 -0.56 -17.02
CA ILE A 167 10.76 -0.22 -15.60
C ILE A 167 9.52 0.63 -15.29
N GLU A 168 9.08 0.55 -14.05
CA GLU A 168 8.02 1.38 -13.49
C GLU A 168 8.57 2.22 -12.33
N ILE A 169 8.26 3.51 -12.33
CA ILE A 169 8.70 4.45 -11.29
C ILE A 169 7.46 5.18 -10.75
N CYS A 170 7.31 5.23 -9.43
CA CYS A 170 6.29 6.03 -8.76
C CYS A 170 6.93 7.27 -8.08
N PRO A 171 6.86 8.46 -8.69
CA PRO A 171 7.38 9.69 -8.07
C PRO A 171 6.68 10.05 -6.75
N ASP A 172 5.37 9.81 -6.66
CA ASP A 172 4.59 10.16 -5.47
C ASP A 172 4.97 9.27 -4.28
N ALA A 173 5.33 8.01 -4.53
CA ALA A 173 5.86 7.13 -3.49
C ALA A 173 7.14 7.71 -2.85
N GLU A 174 8.01 8.34 -3.64
CA GLU A 174 9.20 9.02 -3.11
C GLU A 174 8.83 10.19 -2.20
N PHE A 175 7.87 11.00 -2.62
CA PHE A 175 7.39 12.12 -1.83
C PHE A 175 6.81 11.66 -0.48
N PHE A 176 5.88 10.70 -0.51
CA PHE A 176 5.22 10.23 0.71
C PHE A 176 6.18 9.50 1.65
N ILE A 177 7.04 8.61 1.15
CA ILE A 177 7.97 7.88 2.03
C ILE A 177 8.98 8.83 2.70
N ARG A 178 9.46 9.85 1.99
CA ARG A 178 10.34 10.88 2.56
C ARG A 178 9.61 11.74 3.60
N LYS A 179 8.35 12.10 3.34
CA LYS A 179 7.50 12.83 4.30
C LYS A 179 7.30 12.00 5.57
N MET A 180 6.93 10.73 5.44
CA MET A 180 6.78 9.79 6.55
C MET A 180 8.08 9.63 7.35
N ALA A 181 9.21 9.46 6.67
CA ALA A 181 10.53 9.40 7.31
C ALA A 181 10.86 10.71 8.06
N SER A 182 10.51 11.87 7.51
CA SER A 182 10.70 13.17 8.15
C SER A 182 9.89 13.31 9.44
N LEU A 183 8.64 12.81 9.48
CA LEU A 183 7.77 12.87 10.66
C LEU A 183 8.36 12.11 11.87
N ILE A 184 9.07 11.01 11.63
CA ILE A 184 9.68 10.20 12.70
C ILE A 184 11.17 10.51 12.93
N ASN A 185 11.80 11.30 12.05
CA ASN A 185 13.17 11.77 12.23
C ASN A 185 13.21 13.00 13.15
N ASN A 186 12.81 12.81 14.41
CA ASN A 186 12.72 13.84 15.44
C ASN A 186 13.73 13.62 16.58
N GLU A 187 13.99 14.67 17.37
CA GLU A 187 14.97 14.65 18.47
C GLU A 187 14.63 13.64 19.57
N LYS A 188 13.33 13.39 19.81
CA LYS A 188 12.87 12.42 20.82
C LYS A 188 13.07 10.98 20.40
N ARG A 189 13.34 10.72 19.11
CA ARG A 189 13.49 9.39 18.51
C ARG A 189 12.28 8.50 18.81
N LEU A 190 11.08 9.06 18.69
CA LEU A 190 9.81 8.36 18.87
C LEU A 190 8.99 8.37 17.59
N GLY A 191 8.11 7.37 17.48
CA GLY A 191 7.26 7.15 16.33
C GLY A 191 7.71 5.97 15.47
N SER A 192 6.88 5.61 14.51
CA SER A 192 7.17 4.55 13.55
C SER A 192 6.29 4.69 12.32
N VAL A 193 6.74 4.14 11.19
CA VAL A 193 5.93 4.00 9.98
C VAL A 193 5.82 2.52 9.67
N LEU A 194 4.61 2.06 9.39
CA LEU A 194 4.34 0.72 8.89
C LEU A 194 3.63 0.81 7.54
N VAL A 195 4.32 0.34 6.50
CA VAL A 195 3.78 0.18 5.15
C VAL A 195 3.43 -1.29 4.95
N ILE A 196 2.22 -1.56 4.50
CA ILE A 196 1.71 -2.90 4.23
C ILE A 196 1.12 -2.87 2.84
N ASP A 197 1.78 -3.52 1.91
CA ASP A 197 1.37 -3.51 0.51
C ASP A 197 1.90 -4.74 -0.21
N TYR A 198 1.37 -5.02 -1.39
CA TYR A 198 1.93 -6.08 -2.22
C TYR A 198 2.93 -5.51 -3.22
N GLY A 199 4.00 -6.27 -3.49
CA GLY A 199 5.09 -5.73 -4.28
C GLY A 199 6.31 -6.62 -4.36
N VAL A 200 7.37 -6.05 -4.95
CA VAL A 200 8.63 -6.74 -5.21
C VAL A 200 9.72 -6.32 -4.24
N VAL A 201 10.64 -7.24 -3.96
CA VAL A 201 11.82 -7.05 -3.11
C VAL A 201 13.02 -7.60 -3.89
N ASP A 202 14.17 -6.93 -3.81
CA ASP A 202 15.41 -7.21 -4.56
C ASP A 202 15.23 -7.22 -6.10
N GLN A 203 14.23 -6.50 -6.62
CA GLN A 203 13.87 -6.47 -8.05
C GLN A 203 13.33 -5.09 -8.47
N ILE A 204 13.39 -4.79 -9.76
CA ILE A 204 12.75 -3.60 -10.34
C ILE A 204 11.38 -4.02 -10.87
N PRO A 205 10.27 -3.35 -10.51
CA PRO A 205 8.96 -3.66 -11.07
C PRO A 205 8.94 -3.44 -12.58
N ASP A 206 8.40 -4.42 -13.30
CA ASP A 206 8.16 -4.38 -14.73
C ASP A 206 6.76 -4.92 -15.04
N ASN A 207 5.98 -4.15 -15.78
CA ASN A 207 4.65 -4.51 -16.29
C ASN A 207 3.69 -4.99 -15.19
N THR A 208 3.56 -4.20 -14.12
CA THR A 208 2.80 -4.57 -12.92
C THR A 208 1.44 -3.89 -12.82
N LEU A 209 1.18 -2.89 -13.66
CA LEU A 209 -0.11 -2.23 -13.78
C LEU A 209 -1.19 -3.22 -14.22
N ARG A 210 -2.22 -3.39 -13.38
CA ARG A 210 -3.32 -4.33 -13.62
C ARG A 210 -4.67 -3.68 -13.33
N GLY A 211 -5.69 -4.11 -14.08
CA GLY A 211 -7.07 -3.79 -13.80
C GLY A 211 -7.74 -4.88 -12.97
N ILE A 212 -8.55 -4.50 -12.00
CA ILE A 212 -9.39 -5.41 -11.22
C ILE A 212 -10.85 -4.98 -11.43
N TYR A 213 -11.66 -5.91 -11.95
CA TYR A 213 -13.08 -5.68 -12.21
C TYR A 213 -13.89 -6.90 -11.78
N LYS A 214 -14.90 -6.70 -10.93
CA LYS A 214 -15.77 -7.76 -10.39
C LYS A 214 -14.99 -8.99 -9.88
N HIS A 215 -13.91 -8.76 -9.11
CA HIS A 215 -13.02 -9.79 -8.55
C HIS A 215 -12.23 -10.62 -9.57
N GLY A 216 -12.12 -10.15 -10.82
CA GLY A 216 -11.24 -10.73 -11.85
C GLY A 216 -10.19 -9.74 -12.34
N PHE A 217 -9.05 -10.25 -12.76
CA PHE A 217 -8.04 -9.45 -13.44
C PHE A 217 -8.49 -9.16 -14.88
N VAL A 218 -8.42 -7.90 -15.26
CA VAL A 218 -8.74 -7.40 -16.60
C VAL A 218 -7.62 -6.49 -17.09
N SER A 219 -7.64 -6.16 -18.39
CA SER A 219 -6.79 -5.09 -18.91
C SER A 219 -7.01 -3.80 -18.12
N PRO A 220 -5.96 -3.05 -17.75
CA PRO A 220 -6.12 -1.74 -17.09
C PRO A 220 -6.85 -0.72 -17.99
N PHE A 221 -6.96 -1.00 -19.30
CA PHE A 221 -7.67 -0.17 -20.28
C PHE A 221 -9.11 -0.62 -20.53
N PHE A 222 -9.55 -1.71 -19.90
CA PHE A 222 -10.94 -2.11 -19.94
C PHE A 222 -11.77 -1.09 -19.18
N LYS A 223 -12.78 -0.47 -19.82
CA LYS A 223 -13.73 0.48 -19.19
C LYS A 223 -13.08 1.47 -18.19
N PRO A 224 -12.26 2.43 -18.67
CA PRO A 224 -11.59 3.39 -17.80
C PRO A 224 -12.58 4.12 -16.87
N GLY A 225 -12.27 4.17 -15.58
CA GLY A 225 -13.12 4.75 -14.53
C GLY A 225 -14.06 3.76 -13.84
N GLU A 226 -14.32 2.58 -14.41
CA GLU A 226 -15.05 1.48 -13.75
C GLU A 226 -14.11 0.39 -13.20
N VAL A 227 -12.87 0.35 -13.70
CA VAL A 227 -11.85 -0.63 -13.31
C VAL A 227 -10.94 -0.04 -12.26
N ASP A 228 -10.69 -0.84 -11.22
CA ASP A 228 -9.74 -0.50 -10.17
C ASP A 228 -8.31 -0.81 -10.64
N LEU A 229 -7.36 0.09 -10.40
CA LEU A 229 -6.00 0.02 -10.95
C LEU A 229 -5.00 -0.23 -9.84
N SER A 230 -4.40 -1.43 -9.88
CA SER A 230 -3.36 -1.93 -8.97
C SER A 230 -1.93 -1.82 -9.54
N ILE A 231 -0.88 -1.59 -8.74
CA ILE A 231 0.54 -1.83 -9.14
C ILE A 231 1.28 -2.67 -8.10
N ASN A 232 2.45 -3.23 -8.44
CA ASN A 232 3.37 -3.74 -7.43
C ASN A 232 4.19 -2.61 -6.83
N VAL A 233 4.26 -2.55 -5.50
CA VAL A 233 5.13 -1.61 -4.79
C VAL A 233 6.60 -2.00 -4.91
N ASP A 234 7.45 -1.00 -5.13
CA ASP A 234 8.91 -1.15 -5.20
C ASP A 234 9.55 -0.92 -3.82
N PHE A 235 9.60 -1.96 -2.99
CA PHE A 235 10.09 -1.84 -1.63
C PHE A 235 11.59 -1.50 -1.54
N ASP A 236 12.39 -1.90 -2.54
CA ASP A 236 13.80 -1.52 -2.60
C ASP A 236 13.97 -0.02 -2.81
N ASN A 237 13.11 0.57 -3.64
CA ASN A 237 13.10 2.01 -3.83
C ASN A 237 12.70 2.74 -2.54
N LEU A 238 11.64 2.28 -1.87
CA LEU A 238 11.21 2.86 -0.58
C LEU A 238 12.34 2.81 0.46
N LYS A 239 13.07 1.69 0.53
CA LYS A 239 14.26 1.52 1.38
C LYS A 239 15.39 2.48 0.98
N LEU A 240 15.70 2.56 -0.31
CA LEU A 240 16.76 3.43 -0.82
C LEU A 240 16.50 4.90 -0.48
N LEU A 241 15.25 5.35 -0.57
CA LEU A 241 14.84 6.73 -0.35
C LEU A 241 14.77 7.14 1.13
N SER A 242 14.64 6.19 2.04
CA SER A 242 14.46 6.44 3.48
C SER A 242 15.72 6.17 4.33
N LYS A 243 16.66 5.34 3.85
CA LYS A 243 17.84 4.87 4.61
C LYS A 243 18.71 5.96 5.23
N ASP A 244 18.79 7.13 4.59
CA ASP A 244 19.67 8.22 5.06
C ASP A 244 19.01 9.01 6.21
N MET A 245 17.68 8.95 6.34
CA MET A 245 16.90 9.72 7.32
C MET A 245 16.60 8.91 8.59
N VAL A 246 16.30 7.62 8.44
CA VAL A 246 15.72 6.78 9.49
C VAL A 246 16.34 5.37 9.49
N MET A 247 16.08 4.59 10.53
CA MET A 247 16.35 3.15 10.52
C MET A 247 15.29 2.45 9.68
N VAL A 248 15.73 1.70 8.67
CA VAL A 248 14.85 0.96 7.77
C VAL A 248 14.86 -0.51 8.14
N LEU A 249 13.67 -1.10 8.30
CA LEU A 249 13.49 -2.54 8.47
C LEU A 249 13.25 -3.17 7.09
N ASP A 250 13.94 -4.27 6.82
CA ASP A 250 13.76 -5.00 5.55
C ASP A 250 12.30 -5.48 5.42
N PRO A 251 11.72 -5.47 4.20
CA PRO A 251 10.39 -6.01 3.99
C PRO A 251 10.32 -7.49 4.37
N VAL A 252 9.27 -7.88 5.09
CA VAL A 252 9.00 -9.28 5.47
C VAL A 252 7.69 -9.75 4.88
N ASP A 253 7.56 -11.06 4.62
CA ASP A 253 6.31 -11.66 4.18
C ASP A 253 5.20 -11.42 5.23
N GLN A 254 4.01 -11.02 4.78
CA GLN A 254 2.85 -10.82 5.66
C GLN A 254 2.57 -12.04 6.55
N GLY A 255 2.64 -13.24 5.97
CA GLY A 255 2.40 -14.47 6.71
C GLY A 255 3.36 -14.63 7.88
N ASP A 256 4.65 -14.41 7.65
CA ASP A 256 5.68 -14.57 8.68
C ASP A 256 5.51 -13.50 9.77
N PHE A 257 5.32 -12.23 9.36
CA PHE A 257 5.08 -11.12 10.28
C PHE A 257 3.90 -11.39 11.22
N LEU A 258 2.76 -11.84 10.67
CA LEU A 258 1.56 -12.10 11.46
C LEU A 258 1.75 -13.28 12.42
N HIS A 259 2.46 -14.33 12.01
CA HIS A 259 2.78 -15.47 12.88
C HIS A 259 3.71 -15.06 14.03
N GLU A 260 4.74 -14.26 13.76
CA GLU A 260 5.63 -13.74 14.80
C GLU A 260 4.90 -12.87 15.83
N LEU A 261 3.89 -12.10 15.40
CA LEU A 261 3.02 -11.34 16.32
C LEU A 261 1.97 -12.19 17.05
N GLY A 262 1.91 -13.50 16.78
CA GLY A 262 1.04 -14.43 17.48
C GLY A 262 -0.40 -14.51 16.93
N ILE A 263 -0.61 -14.24 15.63
CA ILE A 263 -1.94 -14.39 15.01
C ILE A 263 -2.54 -15.80 15.24
N GLY A 264 -1.70 -16.85 15.30
CA GLY A 264 -2.14 -18.22 15.55
C GLY A 264 -2.85 -18.37 16.90
N HIS A 265 -2.32 -17.76 17.97
CA HIS A 265 -2.97 -17.74 19.28
C HIS A 265 -4.29 -16.96 19.24
N ARG A 266 -4.33 -15.85 18.48
CA ARG A 266 -5.55 -15.05 18.35
C ARG A 266 -6.65 -15.83 17.65
N ILE A 267 -6.32 -16.57 16.59
CA ILE A 267 -7.29 -17.41 15.87
C ILE A 267 -7.81 -18.53 16.76
N GLN A 268 -6.94 -19.20 17.52
CA GLN A 268 -7.37 -20.23 18.47
C GLN A 268 -8.39 -19.68 19.48
N GLN A 269 -8.16 -18.49 20.04
CA GLN A 269 -9.12 -17.85 20.95
C GLN A 269 -10.46 -17.52 20.27
N LEU A 270 -10.42 -17.05 19.01
CA LEU A 270 -11.64 -16.75 18.25
C LEU A 270 -12.44 -18.02 17.93
N LEU A 271 -11.77 -19.12 17.60
CA LEU A 271 -12.43 -20.41 17.36
C LEU A 271 -13.10 -20.93 18.63
N ILE A 272 -12.41 -20.90 19.78
CA ILE A 272 -12.97 -21.31 21.08
C ILE A 272 -14.18 -20.46 21.45
N LYS A 273 -14.11 -19.14 21.22
CA LYS A 273 -15.21 -18.21 21.55
C LYS A 273 -16.47 -18.45 20.71
N ASN A 274 -16.32 -18.94 19.48
CA ASN A 274 -17.44 -19.20 18.55
C ASN A 274 -17.70 -20.70 18.39
N ASN A 275 -17.51 -21.50 19.45
CA ASN A 275 -17.68 -22.96 19.41
C ASN A 275 -19.13 -23.40 19.19
N ASP A 276 -20.08 -22.48 19.29
CA ASP A 276 -21.50 -22.67 19.01
C ASP A 276 -21.85 -22.52 17.52
N SER A 277 -20.95 -22.01 16.68
CA SER A 277 -21.20 -21.76 15.26
C SER A 277 -20.06 -22.28 14.37
N GLN A 278 -20.23 -23.50 13.86
CA GLN A 278 -19.27 -24.11 12.93
C GLN A 278 -19.05 -23.25 11.67
N GLU A 279 -20.12 -22.67 11.12
CA GLU A 279 -20.02 -21.76 9.96
C GLU A 279 -19.11 -20.55 10.26
N THR A 280 -19.21 -19.98 11.45
CA THR A 280 -18.36 -18.86 11.87
C THR A 280 -16.92 -19.30 12.06
N GLN A 281 -16.68 -20.47 12.66
CA GLN A 281 -15.34 -21.04 12.81
C GLN A 281 -14.66 -21.26 11.46
N GLU A 282 -15.38 -21.84 10.49
CA GLU A 282 -14.87 -22.06 9.14
C GLU A 282 -14.52 -20.75 8.44
N LYS A 283 -15.39 -19.73 8.53
CA LYS A 283 -15.12 -18.39 7.98
C LYS A 283 -13.86 -17.76 8.59
N VAL A 284 -13.72 -17.80 9.91
CA VAL A 284 -12.55 -17.25 10.62
C VAL A 284 -11.28 -17.99 10.23
N TYR A 285 -11.34 -19.31 10.14
CA TYR A 285 -10.18 -20.12 9.77
C TYR A 285 -9.77 -19.91 8.31
N ASN A 286 -10.72 -19.83 7.38
CA ASN A 286 -10.45 -19.53 5.98
C ASN A 286 -9.86 -18.12 5.78
N ALA A 287 -10.33 -17.13 6.55
CA ALA A 287 -9.75 -15.79 6.55
C ALA A 287 -8.30 -15.79 7.08
N TYR A 288 -8.02 -16.56 8.14
CA TYR A 288 -6.66 -16.76 8.63
C TYR A 288 -5.75 -17.35 7.54
N LYS A 289 -6.16 -18.47 6.92
CA LYS A 289 -5.39 -19.10 5.85
C LYS A 289 -5.14 -18.13 4.70
N ARG A 290 -6.16 -17.40 4.25
CA ARG A 290 -5.99 -16.39 3.19
C ARG A 290 -4.96 -15.32 3.55
N LEU A 291 -4.89 -14.90 4.82
CA LEU A 291 -3.96 -13.87 5.27
C LEU A 291 -2.52 -14.40 5.43
N THR A 292 -2.34 -15.67 5.80
CA THR A 292 -1.04 -16.18 6.25
C THR A 292 -0.42 -17.27 5.37
N ASP A 293 -1.21 -18.00 4.59
CA ASP A 293 -0.70 -19.04 3.70
C ASP A 293 0.14 -18.41 2.58
N LYS A 294 1.14 -19.16 2.13
CA LYS A 294 2.11 -18.75 1.10
C LYS A 294 1.83 -19.36 -0.29
N ASP A 295 0.62 -19.89 -0.49
CA ASP A 295 0.21 -20.37 -1.82
C ASP A 295 -0.07 -19.20 -2.77
N SER A 296 -0.17 -19.48 -4.07
CA SER A 296 -0.32 -18.44 -5.10
C SER A 296 -1.63 -17.66 -5.03
N LYS A 297 -2.60 -18.11 -4.21
CA LYS A 297 -3.92 -17.49 -4.07
C LYS A 297 -4.07 -16.71 -2.75
N SER A 298 -3.12 -16.87 -1.82
CA SER A 298 -3.16 -16.24 -0.51
C SER A 298 -2.19 -15.07 -0.39
N MET A 299 -2.46 -14.21 0.58
CA MET A 299 -1.78 -12.93 0.76
C MET A 299 -0.48 -13.08 1.54
N GLY A 300 -0.23 -14.22 2.18
CA GLY A 300 0.89 -14.39 3.12
C GLY A 300 2.26 -14.18 2.49
N LYS A 301 2.44 -14.58 1.23
CA LYS A 301 3.68 -14.32 0.46
C LYS A 301 3.60 -13.08 -0.43
N ILE A 302 2.42 -12.71 -0.90
CA ILE A 302 2.26 -11.62 -1.87
C ILE A 302 2.44 -10.25 -1.19
N TYR A 303 1.88 -10.09 0.00
CA TYR A 303 1.98 -8.86 0.78
C TYR A 303 3.29 -8.82 1.58
N LYS A 304 3.79 -7.60 1.76
CA LYS A 304 4.99 -7.29 2.50
C LYS A 304 4.69 -6.27 3.59
N PHE A 305 5.31 -6.48 4.75
CA PHE A 305 5.34 -5.51 5.83
C PHE A 305 6.71 -4.83 5.79
N PHE A 306 6.71 -3.50 5.69
CA PHE A 306 7.91 -2.67 5.62
C PHE A 306 7.84 -1.59 6.69
N GLY A 307 8.90 -1.49 7.50
CA GLY A 307 8.91 -0.63 8.69
C GLY A 307 9.99 0.44 8.64
N LEU A 308 9.66 1.64 9.11
CA LEU A 308 10.63 2.70 9.40
C LEU A 308 10.59 3.07 10.88
N LEU A 309 11.77 3.24 11.47
CA LEU A 309 11.95 3.62 12.87
C LEU A 309 12.96 4.76 12.99
N PRO A 310 12.90 5.57 14.06
CA PRO A 310 13.97 6.49 14.40
C PRO A 310 15.33 5.77 14.50
N LYS A 311 16.43 6.47 14.19
CA LYS A 311 17.77 5.86 14.24
C LYS A 311 18.11 5.42 15.67
N GLY A 312 18.57 4.18 15.80
CA GLY A 312 18.96 3.58 17.08
C GLY A 312 17.81 2.97 17.88
N SER A 313 16.61 2.87 17.30
CA SER A 313 15.51 2.08 17.87
C SER A 313 15.84 0.58 17.90
N GLU A 314 15.24 -0.13 18.85
CA GLU A 314 15.27 -1.59 18.87
C GLU A 314 14.39 -2.17 17.75
N VAL A 315 14.80 -3.31 17.18
CA VAL A 315 14.04 -3.99 16.13
C VAL A 315 12.83 -4.70 16.79
N PRO A 316 11.59 -4.33 16.44
CA PRO A 316 10.40 -4.98 16.98
C PRO A 316 10.26 -6.42 16.47
N LEU A 317 9.51 -7.22 17.22
CA LEU A 317 9.05 -8.54 16.76
C LEU A 317 8.28 -8.41 15.44
N GLY A 318 8.38 -9.41 14.57
CA GLY A 318 7.85 -9.38 13.21
C GLY A 318 8.91 -9.00 12.16
N PHE A 319 9.96 -8.26 12.55
CA PHE A 319 11.03 -7.82 11.65
C PHE A 319 12.40 -8.41 11.97
N GLN A 320 12.43 -9.37 12.91
CA GLN A 320 13.67 -10.04 13.26
C GLN A 320 13.95 -11.09 12.20
N LYS A 321 15.19 -11.17 11.70
CA LYS A 321 15.57 -12.29 10.83
C LYS A 321 15.52 -13.56 11.69
N LEU A 322 14.61 -14.47 11.35
CA LEU A 322 14.63 -15.83 11.89
C LEU A 322 16.00 -16.42 11.53
N VAL A 323 16.85 -16.58 12.55
CA VAL A 323 18.15 -17.26 12.46
C VAL A 323 17.92 -18.77 12.50
#